data_AF-A0A3S4I2M5-F1
#
_entry.id   AF-A0A3S4I2M5-F1
#
_cell.length_a   1.000
_cell.length_b   1.000
_cell.length_c   1.000
_cell.angle_alpha   90.00
_cell.angle_beta   90.00
_cell.angle_gamma   90.00
#
_symmetry.space_group_name_H-M   'P 1'
#
loop_
_entity.id
_entity.type
_entity.pdbx_description
1 polymer ?
#
loop_
_entity_poly.entity_id
_entity_poly.type
_entity_poly.pdbx_seq_one_letter_code
_entity_poly.pdbx_strand_id
1 'polypeptide(L)'
;MKITIGQFLLQQLRALNIEHIYGVPGDYNLALLEMIEHDDSVQFVGNCNELNASYAADGYARLNGAGALITTYGVGDLAALSGIAGAYAESSPVICLAGTRRCTR
;
A
#
# COMPACT_ATOMS: atom_id res chain seq x y z
N MET A 1 12.00 5.43 -22.66
CA MET A 1 11.96 6.37 -21.50
C MET A 1 12.26 5.56 -20.25
N LYS A 2 13.19 5.99 -19.38
CA LYS A 2 13.41 5.30 -18.09
C LYS A 2 12.33 5.76 -17.12
N ILE A 3 11.69 4.82 -16.43
CA ILE A 3 10.73 5.08 -15.35
C ILE A 3 11.31 4.58 -14.02
N THR A 4 10.96 5.23 -12.92
CA THR A 4 11.32 4.77 -11.57
C THR A 4 10.42 3.60 -11.14
N ILE A 5 10.85 2.83 -10.14
CA ILE A 5 10.05 1.74 -9.58
C ILE A 5 8.73 2.28 -9.00
N GLY A 6 8.78 3.40 -8.28
CA GLY A 6 7.58 4.04 -7.74
C GLY A 6 6.59 4.44 -8.83
N GLN A 7 7.05 5.06 -9.92
CA GLN A 7 6.19 5.42 -11.06
C GLN A 7 5.54 4.19 -11.70
N PHE A 8 6.31 3.12 -11.88
CA PHE A 8 5.79 1.87 -12.40
C PHE A 8 4.72 1.28 -11.47
N LEU A 9 4.96 1.24 -10.16
CA LEU A 9 3.97 0.77 -9.18
C LEU A 9 2.67 1.57 -9.26
N LEU A 10 2.75 2.91 -9.30
CA LEU A 10 1.56 3.76 -9.42
C LEU A 10 0.80 3.50 -10.73
N GLN A 11 1.51 3.35 -11.86
CA GLN A 11 0.88 2.96 -13.13
C GLN A 11 0.15 1.63 -13.04
N GLN A 12 0.72 0.63 -12.35
CA GLN A 12 0.07 -0.67 -12.17
C GLN A 12 -1.15 -0.60 -11.24
N LEU A 13 -1.08 0.17 -10.16
CA LEU A 13 -2.24 0.38 -9.28
C LEU A 13 -3.40 1.04 -10.02
N ARG A 14 -3.12 2.06 -10.84
CA ARG A 14 -4.11 2.68 -11.73
C ARG A 14 -4.70 1.69 -12.72
N ALA A 15 -3.87 0.83 -13.33
CA ALA A 15 -4.34 -0.20 -14.27
C ALA A 15 -5.28 -1.22 -13.62
N LEU A 16 -5.21 -1.37 -12.28
CA LEU A 16 -6.11 -2.18 -11.47
C LEU A 16 -7.31 -1.39 -10.92
N ASN A 17 -7.49 -0.13 -11.33
CA ASN A 17 -8.50 0.81 -10.82
C ASN A 17 -8.43 1.04 -9.30
N ILE A 18 -7.22 0.98 -8.73
CA ILE A 18 -6.98 1.30 -7.32
C ILE A 18 -6.70 2.79 -7.21
N GLU A 19 -7.63 3.53 -6.63
CA GLU A 19 -7.54 4.99 -6.45
C GLU A 19 -7.07 5.37 -5.04
N HIS A 20 -7.21 4.47 -4.05
CA HIS A 20 -6.86 4.74 -2.66
C HIS A 20 -5.85 3.73 -2.14
N ILE A 21 -4.76 4.22 -1.54
CA ILE A 21 -3.77 3.41 -0.84
C ILE A 21 -3.87 3.72 0.66
N TYR A 22 -4.09 2.68 1.47
CA TYR A 22 -4.21 2.79 2.92
C TYR A 22 -2.87 2.53 3.60
N GLY A 23 -2.59 3.18 4.73
CA GLY A 23 -1.35 2.91 5.44
C GLY A 23 -1.01 3.89 6.54
N VAL A 24 0.22 3.72 7.06
CA VAL A 24 0.84 4.61 8.04
C VAL A 24 2.19 5.09 7.49
N PRO A 25 2.48 6.40 7.50
CA PRO A 25 3.77 6.91 7.09
C PRO A 25 4.90 6.41 8.00
N GLY A 26 6.05 6.08 7.40
CA GLY A 26 7.26 5.75 8.13
C GLY A 26 8.51 5.88 7.26
N ASP A 27 9.68 5.99 7.88
CA ASP A 27 10.93 6.40 7.21
C ASP A 27 11.26 5.61 5.92
N TYR A 28 10.87 4.33 5.85
CA TYR A 28 11.15 3.46 4.70
C TYR A 28 10.13 3.55 3.55
N ASN A 29 8.99 4.20 3.74
CA ASN A 29 7.95 4.36 2.71
C ASN A 29 7.73 5.82 2.29
N LEU A 30 8.34 6.80 2.97
CA LEU A 30 8.18 8.24 2.70
C LEU A 30 8.42 8.62 1.24
N ALA A 31 9.49 8.12 0.60
CA ALA A 31 9.78 8.47 -0.79
C ALA A 31 8.68 8.03 -1.76
N LEU A 32 7.98 6.91 -1.48
CA LEU A 32 6.84 6.49 -2.29
C LEU A 32 5.59 7.32 -1.94
N LEU A 33 5.39 7.68 -0.68
CA LEU A 33 4.31 8.55 -0.24
C LEU A 33 4.40 9.96 -0.85
N GLU A 34 5.59 10.54 -0.93
CA GLU A 34 5.83 11.81 -1.64
C GLU A 34 5.45 11.70 -3.11
N MET A 35 5.74 10.57 -3.76
CA MET A 35 5.33 10.35 -5.15
C MET A 35 3.81 10.24 -5.30
N ILE A 36 3.14 9.61 -4.35
CA ILE A 36 1.66 9.50 -4.30
C ILE A 36 1.04 10.88 -4.08
N GLU A 37 1.62 11.72 -3.21
CA GLU A 37 1.12 13.07 -2.94
C GLU A 37 1.13 13.97 -4.19
N HIS A 38 2.04 13.72 -5.13
CA HIS A 38 2.13 14.43 -6.41
C HIS A 38 1.40 13.71 -7.56
N ASP A 39 0.60 12.70 -7.26
CA ASP A 39 -0.14 11.89 -8.24
C ASP A 39 -1.64 12.19 -8.19
N ASP A 40 -2.20 12.72 -9.28
CA ASP A 40 -3.64 13.08 -9.33
C ASP A 40 -4.60 11.87 -9.39
N SER A 41 -4.08 10.65 -9.58
CA SER A 41 -4.90 9.46 -9.82
C SER A 41 -4.95 8.46 -8.68
N VAL A 42 -4.04 8.59 -7.71
CA VAL A 42 -3.99 7.70 -6.55
C VAL A 42 -3.78 8.56 -5.31
N GLN A 43 -4.61 8.35 -4.30
CA GLN A 43 -4.59 9.11 -3.06
C GLN A 43 -4.15 8.25 -1.88
N PHE A 44 -3.27 8.80 -1.05
CA PHE A 44 -2.92 8.19 0.21
C PHE A 44 -3.98 8.47 1.28
N VAL A 45 -4.49 7.42 1.91
CA VAL A 45 -5.46 7.49 3.01
C VAL A 45 -4.77 7.01 4.29
N GLY A 46 -4.42 7.95 5.15
CA GLY A 46 -3.75 7.66 6.42
C GLY A 46 -4.66 6.97 7.43
N ASN A 47 -4.11 5.99 8.15
CA ASN A 47 -4.79 5.26 9.23
C ASN A 47 -4.06 5.45 10.58
N CYS A 48 -4.74 5.12 11.68
CA CYS A 48 -4.16 5.22 13.03
C CYS A 48 -3.07 4.18 13.33
N ASN A 49 -3.15 3.01 12.68
CA ASN A 49 -2.18 1.92 12.79
C ASN A 49 -2.31 1.00 11.56
N GLU A 50 -1.32 0.13 11.36
CA GLU A 50 -1.20 -0.74 10.19
C GLU A 50 -2.22 -1.87 10.18
N LEU A 51 -2.67 -2.33 11.35
CA LEU A 51 -3.76 -3.32 11.44
C LEU A 51 -5.05 -2.74 10.86
N ASN A 52 -5.44 -1.55 11.28
CA ASN A 52 -6.64 -0.86 10.77
C ASN A 52 -6.47 -0.51 9.29
N ALA A 53 -5.28 -0.13 8.85
CA ALA A 53 -4.98 0.10 7.44
C ALA A 53 -5.20 -1.17 6.61
N SER A 54 -4.75 -2.33 7.10
CA SER A 54 -4.92 -3.60 6.40
C SER A 54 -6.40 -4.00 6.25
N TYR A 55 -7.23 -3.77 7.27
CA TYR A 55 -8.68 -3.99 7.17
C TYR A 55 -9.39 -2.96 6.29
N ALA A 56 -8.92 -1.71 6.28
CA ALA A 56 -9.44 -0.69 5.36
C ALA A 56 -9.15 -1.05 3.90
N ALA A 57 -7.93 -1.52 3.61
CA ALA A 57 -7.55 -2.02 2.29
C ALA A 57 -8.36 -3.26 1.87
N ASP A 58 -8.61 -4.19 2.80
CA ASP A 58 -9.49 -5.35 2.56
C ASP A 58 -10.93 -4.91 2.24
N GLY A 59 -11.50 -4.01 3.06
CA GLY A 59 -12.83 -3.46 2.81
C GLY A 59 -12.94 -2.75 1.46
N TYR A 60 -11.91 -1.98 1.09
CA TYR A 60 -11.84 -1.34 -0.22
C TYR A 60 -11.78 -2.35 -1.36
N ALA A 61 -10.97 -3.42 -1.22
CA ALA A 61 -10.82 -4.46 -2.22
C ALA A 61 -12.15 -5.19 -2.52
N ARG A 62 -12.98 -5.41 -1.49
CA ARG A 62 -14.31 -6.03 -1.66
C ARG A 62 -15.29 -5.18 -2.46
N LEU A 63 -15.15 -3.86 -2.41
CA LEU A 63 -16.03 -2.92 -3.11
C LEU A 63 -15.53 -2.59 -4.51
N ASN A 64 -14.21 -2.51 -4.69
CA ASN A 64 -13.59 -1.99 -5.91
C ASN A 64 -12.82 -3.07 -6.71
N GLY A 65 -12.83 -4.30 -6.22
CA GLY A 65 -12.20 -5.45 -6.88
C GLY A 65 -10.75 -5.69 -6.47
N ALA A 66 -9.99 -4.66 -6.06
CA ALA A 66 -8.65 -4.79 -5.47
C ALA A 66 -8.32 -3.63 -4.54
N GLY A 67 -7.44 -3.85 -3.58
CA GLY A 67 -7.02 -2.84 -2.60
C GLY A 67 -5.51 -2.79 -2.44
N ALA A 68 -5.01 -1.66 -1.95
CA ALA A 68 -3.59 -1.44 -1.70
C ALA A 68 -3.34 -0.99 -0.26
N LEU A 69 -2.33 -1.60 0.34
CA LEU A 69 -1.79 -1.27 1.66
C LEU A 69 -0.33 -0.86 1.50
N ILE A 70 0.09 0.21 2.18
CA ILE A 70 1.49 0.59 2.32
C ILE A 70 1.91 0.59 3.79
N THR A 71 3.03 -0.06 4.08
CA THR A 71 3.58 -0.18 5.44
C THR A 71 5.07 0.18 5.47
N THR A 72 5.56 0.51 6.66
CA THR A 72 7.01 0.66 6.89
C THR A 72 7.64 -0.69 7.28
N TYR A 73 8.96 -0.80 7.09
CA TYR A 73 9.71 -2.03 7.33
C TYR A 73 9.66 -2.48 8.79
N GLY A 74 9.41 -3.78 9.02
CA GLY A 74 9.60 -4.46 10.29
C GLY A 74 8.44 -4.29 11.29
N VAL A 75 8.16 -3.06 11.73
CA VAL A 75 7.08 -2.85 12.74
C VAL A 75 5.70 -2.76 12.08
N GLY A 76 5.62 -2.15 10.90
CA GLY A 76 4.35 -1.91 10.23
C GLY A 76 3.82 -3.13 9.49
N ASP A 77 4.67 -3.80 8.72
CA ASP A 77 4.33 -5.03 8.00
C ASP A 77 3.93 -6.18 8.93
N LEU A 78 4.64 -6.37 10.06
CA LEU A 78 4.26 -7.36 11.08
C LEU A 78 2.92 -7.02 11.75
N ALA A 79 2.65 -5.74 12.01
CA ALA A 79 1.37 -5.31 12.58
C ALA A 79 0.19 -5.48 11.61
N ALA A 80 0.42 -5.30 10.31
CA ALA A 80 -0.59 -5.53 9.27
C ALA A 80 -0.86 -7.02 8.95
N LEU A 81 0.02 -7.93 9.37
CA LEU A 81 0.01 -9.33 8.94
C LEU A 81 -1.32 -10.03 9.22
N SER A 82 -1.94 -9.75 10.38
CA SER A 82 -3.23 -10.34 10.74
C SER A 82 -4.37 -9.94 9.79
N GLY A 83 -4.41 -8.69 9.33
CA GLY A 83 -5.44 -8.26 8.38
C GLY A 83 -5.16 -8.73 6.95
N ILE A 84 -3.88 -8.85 6.55
CA ILE A 84 -3.53 -9.51 5.28
C ILE A 84 -3.92 -10.99 5.29
N ALA A 85 -3.69 -11.69 6.41
CA ALA A 85 -4.16 -13.07 6.57
C ALA A 85 -5.69 -13.17 6.50
N GLY A 86 -6.41 -12.18 7.05
CA GLY A 86 -7.86 -12.05 6.90
C GLY A 86 -8.30 -11.86 5.45
N ALA A 87 -7.66 -10.94 4.71
CA ALA A 87 -7.92 -10.74 3.28
C ALA A 87 -7.68 -12.03 2.47
N TYR A 88 -6.61 -12.76 2.78
CA TYR A 88 -6.32 -14.05 2.15
C TYR A 88 -7.40 -15.10 2.44
N ALA A 89 -7.82 -15.24 3.70
CA ALA A 89 -8.88 -16.17 4.10
C ALA A 89 -10.20 -15.90 3.36
N GLU A 90 -10.44 -14.63 3.04
CA GLU A 90 -11.68 -14.13 2.44
C GLU A 90 -11.57 -13.99 0.91
N SER A 91 -10.45 -14.44 0.31
CA SER A 91 -10.18 -14.33 -1.13
C SER A 91 -10.27 -12.89 -1.66
N SER A 92 -9.93 -11.93 -0.81
CA SER A 92 -9.94 -10.50 -1.13
C SER A 92 -8.55 -10.07 -1.62
N PRO A 93 -8.42 -9.55 -2.85
CA PRO A 93 -7.13 -9.24 -3.43
C PRO A 93 -6.58 -7.91 -2.90
N VAL A 94 -5.65 -8.02 -1.94
CA VAL A 94 -4.94 -6.88 -1.34
C VAL A 94 -3.46 -6.92 -1.70
N ILE A 95 -2.95 -5.83 -2.26
CA ILE A 95 -1.53 -5.62 -2.56
C ILE A 95 -0.87 -4.96 -1.35
N CYS A 96 0.06 -5.67 -0.70
CA CYS A 96 0.85 -5.13 0.40
C CYS A 96 2.21 -4.61 -0.10
N LEU A 97 2.43 -3.31 0.01
CA LEU A 97 3.67 -2.61 -0.31
C LEU A 97 4.43 -2.32 0.98
N ALA A 98 5.50 -3.08 1.24
CA ALA A 98 6.37 -2.84 2.38
C ALA A 98 7.57 -1.98 1.96
N GLY A 99 7.73 -0.82 2.61
CA GLY A 99 8.99 -0.08 2.58
C GLY A 99 10.12 -0.96 3.08
N THR A 100 11.32 -0.80 2.54
CA THR A 100 12.49 -1.60 2.96
C THR A 100 13.75 -0.75 3.02
N ARG A 101 14.76 -1.27 3.70
CA ARG A 101 16.07 -0.62 3.79
C ARG A 101 16.66 -0.45 2.40
N ARG A 102 17.41 0.64 2.22
CA ARG A 102 18.20 0.84 1.00
C ARG A 102 19.09 -0.36 0.76
N CYS A 103 19.02 -0.92 -0.44
CA CYS A 103 19.90 -1.99 -0.87
C CYS A 103 21.30 -1.40 -1.13
N THR A 104 22.13 -1.33 -0.10
CA THR A 104 23.54 -0.96 -0.20
C THR A 104 24.31 -2.24 -0.52
N ARG A 105 24.57 -2.48 -1.81
CA ARG A 105 25.71 -3.29 -2.22
C ARG A 105 26.97 -2.44 -2.17
#